data_AF-A0A1C9WXW3-F1
#
_entry.id   AF-A0A1C9WXW3-F1
#
_cell.length_a   1.000
_cell.length_b   1.000
_cell.length_c   1.000
_cell.angle_alpha   90.00
_cell.angle_beta   90.00
_cell.angle_gamma   90.00
#
_symmetry.space_group_name_H-M   'P 1'
#
loop_
_entity.id
_entity.type
_entity.pdbx_description
1 polymer ?
#
loop_
_entity_poly.entity_id
_entity_poly.type
_entity_poly.pdbx_seq_one_letter_code
_entity_poly.pdbx_strand_id
1 'polypeptide(L)'
;MGFSLARKSGARGRAYTGYLRSGAWAWRRTRWFRDCRAAGAEPACQVCGTTLAVAGTLDLHHTSYDGVYINDDGTYRAEEPDADLLPYCREHHRELHRILDERRGDYWGWNRRRATAVVTRILTRKHHQRTP
;
A
#
# COMPACT_ATOMS: atom_id res chain seq x y z
N MET A 1 -19.01 3.04 -6.22
CA MET A 1 -19.04 2.94 -4.73
C MET A 1 -17.75 2.31 -4.25
N GLY A 2 -16.78 3.13 -3.86
CA GLY A 2 -15.47 2.65 -3.40
C GLY A 2 -15.50 2.29 -1.92
N PHE A 3 -15.52 1.00 -1.61
CA PHE A 3 -15.43 0.50 -0.24
C PHE A 3 -14.00 0.04 0.06
N SER A 4 -13.42 0.53 1.17
CA SER A 4 -12.27 -0.12 1.75
C SER A 4 -12.29 -0.19 3.27
N LEU A 5 -11.33 -0.97 3.77
CA LEU A 5 -10.88 -1.15 5.16
C LEU A 5 -11.56 -2.26 5.95
N ALA A 6 -11.26 -3.48 5.53
CA ALA A 6 -10.73 -4.56 6.36
C ALA A 6 -10.05 -5.55 5.38
N ARG A 7 -9.23 -6.49 5.88
CA ARG A 7 -9.16 -7.79 5.21
C ARG A 7 -10.61 -8.24 5.03
N LYS A 8 -11.16 -8.13 3.81
CA LYS A 8 -12.52 -8.57 3.51
C LYS A 8 -12.62 -9.99 4.07
N SER A 9 -13.57 -10.28 4.95
CA SER A 9 -13.80 -11.67 5.37
C SER A 9 -14.48 -12.44 4.23
N GLY A 10 -14.35 -13.77 4.22
CA GLY A 10 -14.94 -14.62 3.18
C GLY A 10 -14.15 -14.66 1.86
N ALA A 11 -14.84 -14.96 0.75
CA ALA A 11 -14.21 -15.25 -0.55
C ALA A 11 -13.31 -14.10 -1.06
N ARG A 12 -13.73 -12.85 -0.87
CA ARG A 12 -12.95 -11.67 -1.29
C ARG A 12 -11.66 -11.47 -0.49
N GLY A 13 -11.59 -11.97 0.74
CA GLY A 13 -10.36 -11.98 1.54
C GLY A 13 -9.35 -13.02 1.11
N ARG A 14 -9.85 -14.20 0.73
CA ARG A 14 -9.03 -15.28 0.18
C ARG A 14 -8.41 -14.90 -1.16
N ALA A 15 -9.21 -14.32 -2.05
CA ALA A 15 -8.76 -13.70 -3.30
C ALA A 15 -7.63 -12.67 -3.07
N TYR A 16 -7.82 -11.75 -2.13
CA TYR A 16 -6.80 -10.76 -1.77
C TYR A 16 -5.50 -11.39 -1.26
N THR A 17 -5.61 -12.35 -0.36
CA THR A 17 -4.44 -13.03 0.22
C THR A 17 -3.70 -13.84 -0.85
N GLY A 18 -4.43 -14.44 -1.79
CA GLY A 18 -3.86 -15.11 -2.95
C GLY A 18 -3.14 -14.13 -3.88
N TYR A 19 -3.73 -12.96 -4.17
CA TYR A 19 -3.09 -11.93 -4.97
C TYR A 19 -1.75 -11.48 -4.39
N LEU A 20 -1.70 -11.16 -3.10
CA LEU A 20 -0.46 -10.73 -2.44
C LEU A 20 0.64 -11.80 -2.40
N ARG A 21 0.28 -13.07 -2.59
CA ARG A 21 1.21 -14.21 -2.68
C ARG A 21 1.53 -14.59 -4.13
N SER A 22 0.88 -13.96 -5.11
CA SER A 22 1.01 -14.30 -6.52
C SER A 22 2.27 -13.71 -7.16
N GLY A 23 2.71 -14.33 -8.26
CA GLY A 23 3.76 -13.78 -9.12
C GLY A 23 3.36 -12.43 -9.75
N ALA A 24 2.06 -12.20 -9.98
CA ALA A 24 1.57 -10.94 -10.53
C ALA A 24 1.89 -9.75 -9.61
N TRP A 25 1.65 -9.90 -8.29
CA TRP A 25 2.01 -8.86 -7.33
C TRP A 25 3.54 -8.71 -7.18
N ALA A 26 4.27 -9.83 -7.19
CA ALA A 26 5.73 -9.78 -7.14
C ALA A 26 6.31 -8.97 -8.31
N TRP A 27 5.85 -9.25 -9.53
CA TRP A 27 6.26 -8.51 -10.72
C TRP A 27 5.80 -7.05 -10.69
N ARG A 28 4.55 -6.80 -10.27
CA ARG A 28 3.98 -5.45 -10.15
C ARG A 28 4.80 -4.55 -9.24
N ARG A 29 5.24 -5.06 -8.08
CA ARG A 29 6.11 -4.33 -7.14
C ARG A 29 7.45 -3.97 -7.76
N THR A 30 8.13 -4.94 -8.34
CA THR A 30 9.43 -4.73 -8.99
C THR A 30 9.31 -3.71 -10.12
N ARG A 31 8.27 -3.85 -10.95
CA ARG A 31 7.97 -2.90 -12.04
C ARG A 31 7.72 -1.49 -11.51
N TRP A 32 6.90 -1.32 -10.48
CA TRP A 32 6.58 0.01 -9.94
C TRP A 32 7.85 0.78 -9.55
N PHE A 33 8.75 0.16 -8.77
CA PHE A 33 9.99 0.80 -8.35
C PHE A 33 10.93 1.11 -9.53
N ARG A 34 11.03 0.19 -10.50
CA ARG A 34 11.80 0.41 -11.72
C ARG A 34 11.26 1.60 -12.53
N ASP A 35 9.96 1.62 -12.76
CA ASP A 35 9.31 2.63 -13.61
C ASP A 35 9.37 4.01 -12.93
N CYS A 36 9.20 4.11 -11.60
CA CYS A 36 9.42 5.35 -10.85
C CYS A 36 10.84 5.92 -11.04
N ARG A 37 11.87 5.07 -10.94
CA ARG A 37 13.26 5.49 -11.12
C ARG A 37 13.57 5.86 -12.57
N ALA A 38 13.00 5.14 -13.52
CA ALA A 38 13.10 5.47 -14.94
C ALA A 38 12.46 6.83 -15.27
N ALA A 39 11.41 7.22 -14.54
CA ALA A 39 10.78 8.54 -14.62
C ALA A 39 11.56 9.64 -13.86
N GLY A 40 12.75 9.34 -13.31
CA GLY A 40 13.61 10.31 -12.63
C GLY A 40 13.26 10.56 -11.15
N ALA A 41 12.36 9.76 -10.57
CA ALA A 41 12.00 9.86 -9.16
C ALA A 41 12.64 8.73 -8.34
N GLU A 42 13.30 9.05 -7.24
CA GLU A 42 13.78 8.05 -6.28
C GLU A 42 12.66 7.73 -5.28
N PRO A 43 12.15 6.48 -5.24
CA PRO A 43 11.11 6.09 -4.30
C PRO A 43 11.56 6.27 -2.86
N ALA A 44 10.69 6.85 -2.04
CA ALA A 44 10.98 7.10 -0.63
C ALA A 44 9.77 6.81 0.24
N CYS A 45 10.02 6.38 1.47
CA CYS A 45 8.97 6.21 2.47
C CYS A 45 8.17 7.51 2.63
N GLN A 46 6.84 7.43 2.48
CA GLN A 46 5.95 8.61 2.61
C GLN A 46 5.89 9.21 4.03
N VAL A 47 6.60 8.64 5.00
CA VAL A 47 6.65 9.12 6.40
C VAL A 47 8.03 9.68 6.76
N CYS A 48 9.08 8.88 6.63
CA CYS A 48 10.44 9.26 7.07
C CYS A 48 11.37 9.69 5.94
N GLY A 49 10.94 9.63 4.67
CA GLY A 49 11.74 10.03 3.53
C GLY A 49 12.92 9.11 3.20
N THR A 50 13.16 8.03 3.96
CA THR A 50 14.20 7.04 3.63
C THR A 50 13.94 6.50 2.22
N THR A 51 14.94 6.65 1.35
CA THR A 51 14.87 6.24 -0.05
C THR A 51 15.06 4.74 -0.22
N LEU A 52 14.64 4.21 -1.37
CA LEU A 52 14.90 2.83 -1.76
C LEU A 52 16.40 2.53 -1.81
N ALA A 53 17.21 3.45 -2.35
CA ALA A 53 18.67 3.32 -2.37
C ALA A 53 19.28 3.17 -0.97
N VAL A 54 18.76 3.87 0.04
CA VAL A 54 19.27 3.79 1.43
C VAL A 54 18.74 2.55 2.15
N ALA A 55 17.45 2.23 2.00
CA ALA A 55 16.82 1.12 2.72
C ALA A 55 17.10 -0.26 2.10
N GLY A 56 17.54 -0.31 0.84
CA GLY A 56 17.66 -1.54 0.04
C GLY A 56 16.32 -2.16 -0.38
N THR A 57 15.25 -1.89 0.37
CA THR A 57 13.88 -2.32 0.06
C THR A 57 12.85 -1.37 0.67
N LEU A 58 11.70 -1.25 -0.01
CA LEU A 58 10.50 -0.59 0.51
C LEU A 58 9.30 -1.50 0.26
N ASP A 59 8.31 -1.44 1.15
CA ASP A 59 7.03 -2.07 0.94
C ASP A 59 6.11 -1.13 0.12
N LEU A 60 5.24 -1.70 -0.71
CA LEU A 60 4.15 -0.96 -1.36
C LEU A 60 2.82 -1.21 -0.66
N HIS A 61 2.11 -0.14 -0.37
CA HIS A 61 0.78 -0.15 0.23
C HIS A 61 -0.28 0.25 -0.80
N HIS A 62 -1.32 -0.58 -0.95
CA HIS A 62 -2.46 -0.29 -1.81
C HIS A 62 -3.42 0.74 -1.20
N THR A 63 -3.70 1.81 -1.94
CA THR A 63 -4.77 2.78 -1.66
C THR A 63 -6.07 2.50 -2.41
N SER A 64 -6.05 1.58 -3.37
CA SER A 64 -7.21 0.90 -3.92
C SER A 64 -6.79 -0.49 -4.42
N TYR A 65 -7.76 -1.37 -4.58
CA TYR A 65 -7.58 -2.66 -5.27
C TYR A 65 -8.30 -2.67 -6.62
N ASP A 66 -8.82 -1.51 -7.06
CA ASP A 66 -9.37 -1.37 -8.40
C ASP A 66 -8.24 -1.63 -9.41
N GLY A 67 -8.48 -2.46 -10.42
CA GLY A 67 -7.46 -2.94 -11.35
C GLY A 67 -6.79 -4.26 -10.96
N VAL A 68 -7.10 -4.82 -9.79
CA VAL A 68 -6.69 -6.20 -9.45
C VAL A 68 -7.78 -7.17 -9.91
N TYR A 69 -7.43 -8.05 -10.85
CA TYR A 69 -8.36 -9.03 -11.44
C TYR A 69 -7.90 -10.46 -11.16
N ILE A 70 -8.86 -11.39 -11.17
CA ILE A 70 -8.62 -12.83 -11.19
C ILE A 70 -9.17 -13.32 -12.52
N ASN A 71 -8.35 -14.02 -13.29
CA ASN A 71 -8.74 -14.63 -14.55
C ASN A 71 -9.54 -15.91 -14.30
N ASP A 72 -10.22 -16.43 -15.32
CA ASP A 72 -11.05 -17.65 -15.22
C ASP A 72 -10.22 -18.89 -14.83
N ASP A 73 -8.92 -18.90 -15.14
CA ASP A 73 -7.96 -19.95 -14.77
C ASP A 73 -7.42 -19.81 -13.33
N GLY A 74 -7.89 -18.81 -12.57
CA GLY A 74 -7.47 -18.53 -11.20
C GLY A 74 -6.16 -17.76 -11.06
N THR A 75 -5.52 -17.35 -12.17
CA THR A 75 -4.35 -16.47 -12.14
C THR A 75 -4.75 -15.02 -11.86
N TYR A 76 -3.79 -14.20 -11.42
CA TYR A 76 -4.03 -12.80 -11.05
C TYR A 76 -3.47 -11.85 -12.10
N ARG A 77 -4.15 -10.71 -12.29
CA ARG A 77 -3.69 -9.59 -13.10
C ARG A 77 -3.59 -8.33 -12.25
N ALA A 78 -2.46 -7.64 -12.36
CA ALA A 78 -2.13 -6.45 -11.58
C ALA A 78 -2.16 -5.20 -12.47
N GLU A 79 -3.35 -4.64 -12.69
CA GLU A 79 -3.59 -3.46 -13.51
C GLU A 79 -3.99 -2.24 -12.67
N GLU A 80 -3.77 -2.30 -11.34
CA GLU A 80 -3.98 -1.13 -10.50
C GLU A 80 -3.10 0.04 -10.97
N PRO A 81 -3.64 1.27 -11.02
CA PRO A 81 -2.86 2.45 -11.36
C PRO A 81 -1.65 2.63 -10.43
N ASP A 82 -0.54 3.17 -10.93
CA ASP A 82 0.64 3.46 -10.08
C ASP A 82 0.28 4.42 -8.94
N ALA A 83 -0.67 5.33 -9.17
CA ALA A 83 -1.18 6.26 -8.18
C ALA A 83 -2.04 5.61 -7.08
N ASP A 84 -2.31 4.30 -7.17
CA ASP A 84 -2.94 3.51 -6.12
C ASP A 84 -1.94 2.75 -5.25
N LEU A 85 -0.64 2.96 -5.46
CA LEU A 85 0.44 2.35 -4.69
C LEU A 85 1.28 3.45 -4.04
N LEU A 86 1.58 3.28 -2.75
CA LEU A 86 2.42 4.20 -2.00
C LEU A 86 3.57 3.45 -1.32
N PRO A 87 4.82 3.93 -1.43
CA PRO A 87 5.98 3.29 -0.83
C PRO A 87 6.17 3.66 0.64
N TYR A 88 6.49 2.67 1.48
CA TYR A 88 6.80 2.85 2.90
C TYR A 88 7.98 1.97 3.29
N CYS A 89 8.78 2.40 4.28
CA CYS A 89 9.68 1.47 4.94
C CYS A 89 8.87 0.47 5.76
N ARG A 90 9.47 -0.69 6.06
CA ARG A 90 8.80 -1.80 6.76
C ARG A 90 8.14 -1.39 8.08
N GLU A 91 8.81 -0.53 8.84
CA GLU A 91 8.30 -0.04 10.13
C GLU A 91 7.04 0.80 9.96
N HIS A 92 7.10 1.86 9.16
CA HIS A 92 5.97 2.76 8.94
C HIS A 92 4.82 2.06 8.21
N HIS A 93 5.11 1.08 7.35
CA HIS A 93 4.07 0.27 6.71
C HIS A 93 3.29 -0.57 7.72
N ARG A 94 3.98 -1.22 8.67
CA ARG A 94 3.36 -1.99 9.75
C ARG A 94 2.52 -1.09 10.66
N GLU A 95 3.06 0.05 11.03
CA GLU A 95 2.38 1.02 11.89
C GLU A 95 1.13 1.61 11.19
N LEU A 96 1.22 1.89 9.88
CA LEU A 96 0.06 2.31 9.09
C LEU A 96 -1.04 1.25 9.12
N HIS A 97 -0.70 -0.02 8.89
CA HIS A 97 -1.67 -1.11 8.99
C HIS A 97 -2.25 -1.25 10.39
N ARG A 98 -1.41 -1.13 11.43
CA ARG A 98 -1.86 -1.18 12.82
C ARG A 98 -2.91 -0.12 13.11
N ILE A 99 -2.68 1.14 12.72
CA ILE A 99 -3.65 2.22 12.92
C ILE A 99 -4.94 1.95 12.13
N LEU A 100 -4.84 1.54 10.86
CA LEU A 100 -6.01 1.27 10.04
C LEU A 100 -6.84 0.07 10.54
N ASP A 101 -6.22 -0.89 11.22
CA ASP A 101 -6.89 -2.07 11.78
C ASP A 101 -7.46 -1.77 13.18
N GLU A 102 -6.67 -1.17 14.08
CA GLU A 102 -7.08 -0.85 15.47
C GLU A 102 -8.14 0.27 15.52
N ARG A 103 -8.01 1.28 14.66
CA ARG A 103 -8.94 2.41 14.59
C ARG A 103 -9.97 2.25 13.48
N ARG A 104 -10.45 1.00 13.33
CA ARG A 104 -11.56 0.56 12.46
C ARG A 104 -12.65 1.62 12.31
N GLY A 105 -13.20 2.00 13.46
CA GLY A 105 -14.35 2.88 13.60
C GLY A 105 -14.09 4.31 13.11
N ASP A 106 -12.91 4.86 13.36
CA ASP A 106 -12.54 6.24 13.00
C ASP A 106 -12.58 6.48 11.49
N TYR A 107 -12.40 5.43 10.69
CA TYR A 107 -12.38 5.48 9.23
C TYR A 107 -13.61 4.85 8.58
N TRP A 108 -14.67 4.60 9.36
CA TRP A 108 -15.88 4.00 8.83
C TRP A 108 -16.51 4.88 7.75
N GLY A 109 -16.89 4.27 6.62
CA GLY A 109 -17.43 4.97 5.45
C GLY A 109 -16.39 5.66 4.55
N TRP A 110 -15.10 5.66 4.92
CA TRP A 110 -14.06 6.24 4.08
C TRP A 110 -13.53 5.22 3.07
N ASN A 111 -13.12 5.70 1.89
CA ASN A 111 -12.32 4.88 0.98
C ASN A 111 -10.87 4.75 1.50
N ARG A 112 -10.13 3.73 1.03
CA ARG A 112 -8.76 3.47 1.50
C ARG A 112 -7.84 4.64 1.26
N ARG A 113 -7.93 5.24 0.07
CA ARG A 113 -7.10 6.38 -0.32
C ARG A 113 -7.19 7.52 0.69
N ARG A 114 -8.40 7.90 1.11
CA ARG A 114 -8.61 8.93 2.14
C ARG A 114 -8.05 8.51 3.50
N ALA A 115 -8.35 7.30 3.96
CA ALA A 115 -7.86 6.82 5.25
C ALA A 115 -6.32 6.74 5.29
N THR A 116 -5.71 6.19 4.24
CA THR A 116 -4.25 6.12 4.09
C THR A 116 -3.63 7.51 4.12
N ALA A 117 -4.14 8.48 3.35
CA ALA A 117 -3.59 9.84 3.36
C ALA A 117 -3.59 10.47 4.76
N VAL A 118 -4.69 10.31 5.51
CA VAL A 118 -4.79 10.84 6.89
C VAL A 118 -3.83 10.12 7.83
N VAL A 119 -3.77 8.79 7.79
CA VAL A 119 -2.85 8.02 8.64
C VAL A 119 -1.39 8.35 8.34
N THR A 120 -1.01 8.47 7.06
CA THR A 120 0.33 8.89 6.66
C THR A 120 0.68 10.27 7.20
N ARG A 121 -0.27 11.22 7.19
CA ARG A 121 -0.05 12.53 7.79
C ARG A 121 0.13 12.47 9.32
N ILE A 122 -0.63 11.62 10.01
CA ILE A 122 -0.46 11.37 11.45
C ILE A 122 0.94 10.80 11.73
N LEU A 123 1.37 9.81 10.96
CA LEU A 123 2.68 9.19 11.10
C LEU A 123 3.82 10.16 10.84
N THR A 124 3.70 10.97 9.79
CA THR A 124 4.68 12.02 9.46
C THR A 124 4.86 12.99 10.64
N ARG A 125 3.75 13.47 11.22
CA ARG A 125 3.78 14.35 12.39
C ARG A 125 4.46 13.69 13.60
N LYS A 126 4.10 12.43 13.89
CA LYS A 126 4.70 11.66 14.99
C LYS A 126 6.20 11.43 14.78
N HIS A 127 6.62 11.17 13.54
CA HIS A 127 8.03 10.96 13.21
C HIS A 127 8.85 12.24 13.47
N HIS A 128 8.40 13.39 12.95
CA HIS A 128 9.09 14.67 13.19
C HIS A 128 9.11 15.09 14.66
N GLN A 129 8.10 14.74 15.45
CA GLN A 129 8.12 15.01 16.90
C GLN A 129 9.16 14.17 17.65
N ARG A 130 9.59 13.04 17.09
CA ARG A 130 10.57 12.13 17.68
C ARG A 130 11.99 12.32 17.13
N THR A 131 12.11 13.06 16.04
CA THR A 131 13.38 13.32 15.35
C THR A 131 13.46 14.82 15.09
N PRO A 132 13.98 15.60 16.07
CA PRO A 132 14.12 17.04 15.94
C PRO A 132 15.12 17.45 14.86
#